data_AF-A0A965YAS6-F1
#
_entry.id   AF-A0A965YAS6-F1
#
_cell.length_a   1.000
_cell.length_b   1.000
_cell.length_c   1.000
_cell.angle_alpha   90.00
_cell.angle_beta   90.00
_cell.angle_gamma   90.00
#
_symmetry.space_group_name_H-M   'P 1'
#
loop_
_entity.id
_entity.type
_entity.pdbx_description
1 polymer ?
#
loop_
_entity_poly.entity_id
_entity_poly.type
_entity_poly.pdbx_seq_one_letter_code
_entity_poly.pdbx_strand_id
1 'polypeptide(L)'
;MANEIKTAIEIICEEKGLKEEVILETLNQALAAAYRKEYLEDKNNNVKALFNVEDGSIKVWDEKTVVEDMELDENGKVIQDEDIPEEEKKKFHPRHEIMLKDAKKIKKGSKIGDIIKEELESKTDFGRIAAQTAKQVIMQKLKEAEKEMLFSEYKDKEKSIISGVIQRYERNFVIINLGNGTATLPKEEQIENERYNIGTRMKFYIKEVYQDIRGTKVILSRTNPELVKQLFALEVPEISNGIVIIKSIAREAGKRTKMAVYTNQENIDPIGSCVGQRGIRINSITEELGGEKIDIIEYQEDIKDFIINSLLPAKIDNVIIVDEKKKEAEVKVDQTQFSLAIGKQGQNVRLASKLTGWKINIDQGEFME
;
A
#
# COMPACT_ATOMS: atom_id res chain seq x y z
N MET A 1 23.47 -29.82 -10.13
CA MET A 1 22.35 -29.19 -10.85
C MET A 1 20.98 -29.63 -10.35
N ALA A 2 20.52 -30.89 -10.52
CA ALA A 2 19.19 -31.31 -10.05
C ALA A 2 18.98 -31.07 -8.53
N ASN A 3 19.91 -31.58 -7.71
CA ASN A 3 19.88 -31.36 -6.26
C ASN A 3 20.01 -29.88 -5.86
N GLU A 4 20.74 -29.06 -6.61
CA GLU A 4 20.88 -27.63 -6.29
C GLU A 4 19.60 -26.84 -6.59
N ILE A 5 18.89 -27.20 -7.66
CA ILE A 5 17.59 -26.59 -8.01
C ILE A 5 16.52 -27.02 -7.01
N LYS A 6 16.49 -28.31 -6.64
CA LYS A 6 15.58 -28.83 -5.61
C LYS A 6 15.77 -28.12 -4.27
N THR A 7 16.99 -28.08 -3.75
CA THR A 7 17.29 -27.40 -2.49
C THR A 7 17.00 -25.89 -2.58
N ALA A 8 17.25 -25.25 -3.72
CA ALA A 8 16.88 -23.85 -3.91
C ALA A 8 15.36 -23.63 -3.89
N ILE A 9 14.57 -24.53 -4.48
CA ILE A 9 13.10 -24.45 -4.44
C ILE A 9 12.60 -24.68 -3.01
N GLU A 10 13.13 -25.68 -2.30
CA GLU A 10 12.77 -25.98 -0.90
C GLU A 10 13.06 -24.80 0.03
N ILE A 11 14.26 -24.21 -0.03
CA ILE A 11 14.62 -23.02 0.76
C ILE A 11 13.68 -21.86 0.46
N ILE A 12 13.31 -21.64 -0.81
CA ILE A 12 12.42 -20.55 -1.21
C ILE A 12 10.99 -20.78 -0.72
N CYS A 13 10.51 -22.02 -0.77
CA CYS A 13 9.20 -22.39 -0.24
C CYS A 13 9.15 -22.19 1.29
N GLU A 14 10.19 -22.63 2.02
CA GLU A 14 10.26 -22.50 3.48
C GLU A 14 10.44 -21.05 3.96
N GLU A 15 11.36 -20.28 3.39
CA GLU A 15 11.64 -18.92 3.87
C GLU A 15 10.52 -17.91 3.56
N LYS A 16 9.72 -18.15 2.51
CA LYS A 16 8.79 -17.16 1.95
C LYS A 16 7.34 -17.64 1.87
N GLY A 17 7.05 -18.86 2.32
CA GLY A 17 5.69 -19.40 2.37
C GLY A 17 5.03 -19.64 1.00
N LEU A 18 5.84 -19.86 -0.04
CA LEU A 18 5.35 -20.16 -1.38
C LEU A 18 5.05 -21.65 -1.52
N LYS A 19 4.00 -21.98 -2.29
CA LYS A 19 3.71 -23.36 -2.68
C LYS A 19 4.64 -23.78 -3.82
N GLU A 20 5.27 -24.94 -3.66
CA GLU A 20 6.16 -25.53 -4.67
C GLU A 20 5.47 -25.66 -6.04
N GLU A 21 4.20 -26.06 -6.06
CA GLU A 21 3.38 -26.23 -7.27
C GLU A 21 3.37 -24.97 -8.16
N VAL A 22 3.23 -23.78 -7.55
CA VAL A 22 3.16 -22.51 -8.28
C VAL A 22 4.50 -22.17 -8.93
N ILE A 23 5.60 -22.50 -8.27
CA ILE A 23 6.96 -22.29 -8.79
C ILE A 23 7.20 -23.23 -9.97
N LEU A 24 6.84 -24.52 -9.83
CA LEU A 24 7.01 -25.52 -10.87
C LEU A 24 6.15 -25.23 -12.11
N GLU A 25 4.91 -24.79 -11.92
CA GLU A 25 4.05 -24.40 -13.04
C GLU A 25 4.65 -23.23 -13.83
N THR A 26 5.12 -22.20 -13.12
CA THR A 26 5.75 -21.03 -13.76
C THR A 26 7.04 -21.40 -14.49
N LEU A 27 7.84 -22.27 -13.88
CA LEU A 27 9.07 -22.81 -14.47
C LEU A 27 8.76 -23.56 -15.77
N ASN A 28 7.78 -24.45 -15.76
CA ASN A 28 7.34 -25.22 -16.92
C ASN A 28 6.87 -24.32 -18.07
N GLN A 29 6.07 -23.29 -17.76
CA GLN A 29 5.61 -22.32 -18.76
C GLN A 29 6.77 -21.53 -19.38
N ALA A 30 7.73 -21.11 -18.56
CA ALA A 30 8.89 -20.35 -19.02
C ALA A 30 9.87 -21.19 -19.85
N LEU A 31 10.09 -22.45 -19.46
CA LEU A 31 10.89 -23.41 -20.23
C LEU A 31 10.25 -23.69 -21.59
N ALA A 32 8.94 -23.85 -21.64
CA ALA A 32 8.21 -24.02 -22.90
C ALA A 32 8.31 -22.78 -23.80
N ALA A 33 8.28 -21.57 -23.22
CA ALA A 33 8.48 -20.32 -23.97
C ALA A 33 9.93 -20.18 -24.47
N ALA A 34 10.91 -20.55 -23.66
CA ALA A 34 12.32 -20.55 -24.05
C ALA A 34 12.59 -21.53 -25.20
N TYR A 35 12.03 -22.75 -25.12
CA TYR A 35 12.15 -23.75 -26.19
C TYR A 35 11.55 -23.24 -27.51
N ARG A 36 10.34 -22.66 -27.47
CA ARG A 36 9.68 -22.05 -28.64
C ARG A 36 10.51 -20.97 -29.30
N LYS A 37 11.18 -20.14 -28.49
CA LYS A 37 11.97 -19.02 -29.01
C LYS A 37 13.26 -19.46 -29.70
N GLU A 38 13.89 -20.52 -29.19
CA GLU A 38 15.23 -20.93 -29.61
C GLU A 38 15.22 -21.99 -30.71
N TYR A 39 14.27 -22.93 -30.68
CA TYR A 39 14.31 -24.13 -31.52
C TYR A 39 13.20 -24.28 -32.54
N LEU A 40 12.13 -23.49 -32.44
CA LEU A 40 11.04 -23.52 -33.41
C LEU A 40 11.08 -22.26 -34.29
N GLU A 41 11.09 -22.47 -35.60
CA GLU A 41 10.95 -21.39 -36.59
C GLU A 41 9.58 -20.70 -36.44
N ASP A 42 8.55 -21.51 -36.18
CA ASP A 42 7.18 -21.08 -35.90
C ASP A 42 6.91 -20.94 -34.39
N LYS A 43 6.90 -19.68 -33.92
CA LYS A 43 6.74 -19.33 -32.50
C LYS A 43 5.35 -19.56 -31.92
N ASN A 44 4.37 -19.95 -32.76
CA ASN A 44 2.97 -20.11 -32.38
C ASN A 44 2.58 -21.56 -32.02
N ASN A 45 3.51 -22.52 -31.99
CA ASN A 45 3.19 -23.89 -31.59
C ASN A 45 2.80 -23.98 -30.09
N ASN A 46 2.00 -24.96 -29.72
CA ASN A 46 1.52 -25.16 -28.35
C ASN A 46 2.47 -26.08 -27.57
N VAL A 47 3.68 -25.57 -27.37
CA VAL A 47 4.72 -26.29 -26.63
C VAL A 47 4.43 -26.26 -25.14
N LYS A 48 4.56 -27.42 -24.51
CA LYS A 48 4.60 -27.61 -23.06
C LYS A 48 5.96 -28.18 -22.67
N ALA A 49 6.40 -27.84 -21.47
CA ALA A 49 7.60 -28.39 -20.87
C ALA A 49 7.27 -28.90 -19.47
N LEU A 50 7.94 -29.97 -19.05
CA LEU A 50 7.88 -30.51 -17.70
C LEU A 50 9.31 -30.66 -17.18
N PHE A 51 9.61 -29.90 -16.14
CA PHE A 51 10.82 -30.03 -15.36
C PHE A 51 10.60 -31.05 -14.24
N ASN A 52 11.42 -32.09 -14.21
CA ASN A 52 11.43 -33.04 -13.10
C ASN A 52 12.47 -32.60 -12.06
N VAL A 53 11.99 -32.36 -10.84
CA VAL A 53 12.79 -31.83 -9.72
C VAL A 53 13.78 -32.87 -9.18
N GLU A 54 13.47 -34.16 -9.31
CA GLU A 54 14.29 -35.24 -8.72
C GLU A 54 15.55 -35.54 -9.54
N ASP A 55 15.41 -35.63 -10.87
CA ASP A 55 16.50 -35.98 -11.77
C ASP A 55 17.01 -34.78 -12.59
N GLY A 56 16.33 -33.64 -12.54
CA GLY A 56 16.65 -32.43 -13.31
C GLY A 56 16.41 -32.58 -14.82
N SER A 57 15.69 -33.63 -15.24
CA SER A 57 15.34 -33.86 -16.63
C SER A 57 14.21 -32.93 -17.08
N ILE A 58 14.22 -32.62 -18.37
CA ILE A 58 13.23 -31.72 -18.99
C ILE A 58 12.62 -32.48 -20.15
N LYS A 59 11.30 -32.64 -20.10
CA LYS A 59 10.52 -33.17 -21.21
C LYS A 59 9.81 -32.02 -21.88
N VAL A 60 9.87 -31.95 -23.21
CA VAL A 60 9.20 -30.93 -24.00
C VAL A 60 8.35 -31.62 -25.05
N TRP A 61 7.10 -31.21 -25.21
CA TRP A 61 6.21 -31.77 -26.22
C TRP A 61 5.32 -30.67 -26.80
N ASP A 62 4.83 -30.91 -28.03
CA ASP A 62 3.82 -30.08 -28.68
C ASP A 62 2.43 -30.72 -28.48
N GLU A 63 1.45 -29.93 -28.03
CA GLU A 63 0.08 -30.39 -27.82
C GLU A 63 -0.83 -29.99 -28.97
N LYS A 64 -1.33 -30.98 -29.72
CA LYS A 64 -2.27 -30.80 -30.82
C LYS A 64 -3.62 -31.45 -30.53
N THR A 65 -4.70 -30.72 -30.76
CA THR A 65 -6.08 -31.20 -30.60
C THR A 65 -6.48 -32.03 -31.82
N VAL A 66 -7.06 -33.21 -31.59
CA VAL A 66 -7.53 -34.07 -32.68
C VAL A 66 -8.82 -33.50 -33.25
N VAL A 67 -8.80 -33.18 -34.54
CA VAL A 67 -9.96 -32.69 -35.29
C VAL A 67 -10.41 -33.72 -36.34
N GLU A 68 -11.60 -33.50 -36.88
CA GLU A 68 -12.09 -34.28 -38.02
C GLU A 68 -11.12 -34.18 -39.20
N ASP A 69 -11.02 -35.24 -39.99
CA ASP A 69 -10.23 -35.22 -41.21
C ASP A 69 -10.87 -34.26 -42.22
N MET A 70 -10.09 -33.31 -42.72
CA MET A 70 -10.55 -32.31 -43.69
C MET A 70 -9.68 -32.35 -44.94
N GLU A 71 -10.26 -32.07 -46.11
CA GLU A 71 -9.49 -31.92 -47.34
C GLU A 71 -8.87 -30.51 -47.38
N LEU A 72 -7.57 -30.42 -47.68
CA LEU A 72 -6.85 -29.15 -47.73
C LEU A 72 -6.50 -28.80 -49.17
N ASP A 73 -6.61 -27.53 -49.52
CA ASP A 73 -6.15 -26.98 -50.80
C ASP A 73 -4.61 -26.89 -50.83
N GLU A 74 -4.07 -26.54 -52.01
CA GLU A 74 -2.64 -26.34 -52.24
C GLU A 74 -2.00 -25.24 -51.37
N ASN A 75 -2.82 -24.41 -50.70
CA ASN A 75 -2.39 -23.38 -49.75
C ASN A 75 -2.66 -23.75 -48.28
N GLY A 76 -3.11 -24.97 -47.98
CA GLY A 76 -3.37 -25.46 -46.63
C GLY A 76 -4.68 -24.97 -46.00
N LYS A 77 -5.61 -24.41 -46.79
CA LYS A 77 -6.97 -24.07 -46.33
C LYS A 77 -7.92 -25.24 -46.54
N VAL A 78 -8.94 -25.32 -45.69
CA VAL A 78 -9.93 -26.39 -45.79
C VAL A 78 -10.80 -26.19 -47.04
N ILE A 79 -10.89 -27.23 -47.88
CA ILE A 79 -11.78 -27.32 -49.02
C ILE A 79 -13.19 -27.58 -48.50
N GLN A 80 -14.08 -26.61 -48.69
CA GLN A 80 -15.51 -26.67 -48.32
C GLN A 80 -16.32 -26.01 -49.43
N ASP A 81 -17.60 -26.41 -49.58
CA ASP A 81 -18.52 -25.88 -50.58
C ASP A 81 -18.64 -24.35 -50.49
N GLU A 82 -18.65 -23.67 -51.65
CA GLU A 82 -18.69 -22.20 -51.75
C GLU A 82 -19.97 -21.59 -51.14
N ASP A 83 -21.03 -22.39 -50.99
CA ASP A 83 -22.35 -21.99 -50.48
C ASP A 83 -22.43 -21.87 -48.93
N ILE A 84 -21.35 -22.20 -48.20
CA ILE A 84 -21.32 -22.08 -46.73
C ILE A 84 -20.95 -20.63 -46.34
N PRO A 85 -21.75 -19.95 -45.48
CA PRO A 85 -21.41 -18.62 -44.96
C PRO A 85 -20.00 -18.59 -44.35
N GLU A 86 -19.23 -17.51 -44.55
CA GLU A 86 -17.86 -17.39 -44.01
C GLU A 86 -17.74 -17.62 -42.50
N GLU A 87 -18.83 -17.39 -41.76
CA GLU A 87 -18.93 -17.59 -40.31
C GLU A 87 -19.01 -19.07 -39.90
N GLU A 88 -19.44 -19.98 -40.78
CA GLU A 88 -19.60 -21.42 -40.52
C GLU A 88 -18.47 -22.29 -41.11
N LYS A 89 -17.55 -21.69 -41.88
CA LYS A 89 -16.42 -22.43 -42.48
C LYS A 89 -15.48 -22.97 -41.40
N LYS A 90 -15.31 -24.30 -41.33
CA LYS A 90 -14.34 -24.92 -40.40
C LYS A 90 -12.92 -24.49 -40.80
N LYS A 91 -12.17 -23.89 -39.88
CA LYS A 91 -10.77 -23.51 -40.08
C LYS A 91 -9.88 -24.58 -39.47
N PHE A 92 -8.96 -25.13 -40.26
CA PHE A 92 -7.92 -26.01 -39.74
C PHE A 92 -6.72 -25.15 -39.33
N HIS A 93 -6.22 -25.35 -38.12
CA HIS A 93 -5.00 -24.72 -37.63
C HIS A 93 -3.91 -25.78 -37.48
N PRO A 94 -3.05 -26.02 -38.50
CA PRO A 94 -2.02 -27.06 -38.48
C PRO A 94 -1.05 -27.01 -37.28
N ARG A 95 -0.95 -25.85 -36.64
CA ARG A 95 -0.09 -25.60 -35.47
C ARG A 95 -0.70 -26.02 -34.13
N HIS A 96 -2.02 -26.17 -34.06
CA HIS A 96 -2.76 -26.49 -32.84
C HIS A 96 -3.65 -27.73 -32.99
N GLU A 97 -3.83 -28.21 -34.22
CA GLU A 97 -4.75 -29.27 -34.57
C GLU A 97 -4.05 -30.35 -35.38
N ILE A 98 -4.49 -31.59 -35.18
CA ILE A 98 -4.03 -32.76 -35.91
C ILE A 98 -5.25 -33.54 -36.41
N MET A 99 -5.21 -33.98 -37.67
CA MET A 99 -6.29 -34.77 -38.24
C MET A 99 -6.38 -36.15 -37.57
N LEU A 100 -7.58 -36.70 -37.46
CA LEU A 100 -7.84 -38.00 -36.84
C LEU A 100 -6.99 -39.12 -37.46
N LYS A 101 -6.80 -39.11 -38.78
CA LYS A 101 -5.91 -40.07 -39.50
C LYS A 101 -4.48 -40.02 -38.98
N ASP A 102 -3.92 -38.82 -38.79
CA ASP A 102 -2.54 -38.64 -38.34
C ASP A 102 -2.41 -38.86 -36.83
N ALA A 103 -3.40 -38.42 -36.05
CA ALA A 103 -3.49 -38.72 -34.63
C ALA A 103 -3.54 -40.23 -34.34
N LYS A 104 -4.21 -41.01 -35.20
CA LYS A 104 -4.28 -42.47 -35.10
C LYS A 104 -2.96 -43.17 -35.44
N LYS A 105 -2.10 -42.56 -36.26
CA LYS A 105 -0.74 -43.08 -36.54
C LYS A 105 0.15 -42.97 -35.30
N ILE A 106 0.02 -41.88 -34.55
CA ILE A 106 0.77 -41.66 -33.31
C ILE A 106 0.18 -42.50 -32.16
N LYS A 107 -1.14 -42.47 -31.99
CA LYS A 107 -1.86 -43.22 -30.95
C LYS A 107 -3.13 -43.86 -31.53
N LYS A 108 -3.12 -45.19 -31.68
CA LYS A 108 -4.20 -45.94 -32.37
C LYS A 108 -5.61 -45.74 -31.80
N GLY A 109 -5.74 -45.33 -30.54
CA GLY A 109 -7.03 -45.12 -29.85
C GLY A 109 -7.58 -43.70 -29.85
N SER A 110 -6.95 -42.76 -30.58
CA SER A 110 -7.34 -41.34 -30.56
C SER A 110 -8.74 -41.09 -31.11
N LYS A 111 -9.48 -40.21 -30.44
CA LYS A 111 -10.81 -39.72 -30.80
C LYS A 111 -10.76 -38.22 -31.11
N ILE A 112 -11.77 -37.73 -31.84
CA ILE A 112 -11.95 -36.29 -32.06
C ILE A 112 -12.11 -35.60 -30.70
N GLY A 113 -11.38 -34.51 -30.49
CA GLY A 113 -11.29 -33.79 -29.22
C GLY A 113 -10.18 -34.24 -28.28
N ASP A 114 -9.48 -35.35 -28.55
CA ASP A 114 -8.32 -35.77 -27.75
C ASP A 114 -7.13 -34.81 -27.93
N ILE A 115 -6.24 -34.77 -26.95
CA ILE A 115 -4.96 -34.04 -27.05
C ILE A 115 -3.83 -35.04 -27.34
N ILE A 116 -3.14 -34.84 -28.45
CA ILE A 116 -1.93 -35.59 -28.82
C ILE A 116 -0.71 -34.82 -28.37
N LYS A 117 0.20 -35.53 -27.69
CA LYS A 117 1.49 -35.01 -27.25
C LYS A 117 2.57 -35.56 -28.18
N GLU A 118 3.18 -34.69 -28.96
CA GLU A 118 4.30 -35.03 -29.83
C GLU A 118 5.59 -34.63 -29.11
N GLU A 119 6.40 -35.61 -28.71
CA GLU A 119 7.64 -35.35 -27.95
C GLU A 119 8.68 -34.68 -28.86
N LEU A 120 9.24 -33.56 -28.40
CA LEU A 120 10.22 -32.79 -29.13
C LEU A 120 11.63 -33.16 -28.65
N GLU A 121 12.59 -33.20 -29.57
CA GLU A 121 13.96 -33.57 -29.24
C GLU A 121 14.58 -32.57 -28.24
N SER A 122 15.09 -33.11 -27.13
CA SER A 122 15.90 -32.36 -26.17
C SER A 122 17.31 -32.19 -26.73
N LYS A 123 17.61 -31.03 -27.34
CA LYS A 123 18.97 -30.71 -27.78
C LYS A 123 19.89 -30.50 -26.57
N THR A 124 21.15 -30.92 -26.66
CA THR A 124 22.15 -30.85 -25.58
C THR A 124 22.36 -29.44 -25.02
N ASP A 125 22.23 -28.41 -25.87
CA ASP A 125 22.36 -27.00 -25.44
C ASP A 125 21.17 -26.46 -24.66
N PHE A 126 20.01 -27.14 -24.74
CA PHE A 126 18.79 -26.69 -24.08
C PHE A 126 18.90 -26.76 -22.57
N GLY A 127 19.69 -27.69 -22.02
CA GLY A 127 19.92 -27.79 -20.57
C GLY A 127 20.53 -26.53 -19.97
N ARG A 128 21.46 -25.87 -20.68
CA ARG A 128 22.08 -24.61 -20.23
C ARG A 128 21.08 -23.44 -20.26
N ILE A 129 20.32 -23.35 -21.35
CA ILE A 129 19.29 -22.32 -21.52
C ILE A 129 18.22 -22.50 -20.45
N ALA A 130 17.77 -23.74 -20.23
CA ALA A 130 16.81 -24.09 -19.22
C ALA A 130 17.28 -23.73 -17.80
N ALA A 131 18.54 -23.98 -17.46
CA ALA A 131 19.09 -23.60 -16.15
C ALA A 131 19.08 -22.07 -15.94
N GLN A 132 19.42 -21.29 -16.99
CA GLN A 132 19.38 -19.82 -16.93
C GLN A 132 17.94 -19.30 -16.81
N THR A 133 17.02 -19.84 -17.60
CA THR A 133 15.59 -19.52 -17.54
C THR A 133 15.02 -19.88 -16.18
N ALA A 134 15.34 -21.06 -15.65
CA ALA A 134 14.90 -21.50 -14.32
C ALA A 134 15.34 -20.51 -13.24
N LYS A 135 16.63 -20.15 -13.21
CA LYS A 135 17.15 -19.15 -12.29
C LYS A 135 16.40 -17.81 -12.38
N GLN A 136 16.13 -17.34 -13.59
CA GLN A 136 15.43 -16.08 -13.81
C GLN A 136 13.98 -16.13 -13.31
N VAL A 137 13.27 -17.21 -13.61
CA VAL A 137 11.86 -17.42 -13.22
C VAL A 137 11.73 -17.54 -11.71
N ILE A 138 12.60 -18.33 -11.09
CA ILE A 138 12.64 -18.49 -9.64
C ILE A 138 12.92 -17.13 -8.97
N MET A 139 13.92 -16.38 -9.45
CA MET A 139 14.23 -15.04 -8.93
C MET A 139 13.09 -14.05 -9.14
N GLN A 140 12.34 -14.15 -10.24
CA GLN A 140 11.18 -13.30 -10.49
C GLN A 140 10.04 -13.65 -9.53
N LYS A 141 9.70 -14.93 -9.38
CA LYS A 141 8.66 -15.39 -8.46
C LYS A 141 8.96 -15.03 -7.01
N LEU A 142 10.22 -15.14 -6.61
CA LEU A 142 10.68 -14.71 -5.30
C LEU A 142 10.44 -13.21 -5.08
N LYS A 143 10.76 -12.36 -6.06
CA LYS A 143 10.49 -10.91 -5.99
C LYS A 143 9.00 -10.58 -5.95
N GLU A 144 8.17 -11.33 -6.67
CA GLU A 144 6.70 -11.15 -6.65
C GLU A 144 6.13 -11.49 -5.27
N ALA A 145 6.54 -12.62 -4.69
CA ALA A 145 6.13 -13.04 -3.37
C ALA A 145 6.56 -12.07 -2.27
N GLU A 146 7.81 -11.60 -2.34
CA GLU A 146 8.33 -10.59 -1.40
C GLU A 146 7.52 -9.29 -1.47
N LYS A 147 7.16 -8.84 -2.67
CA LYS A 147 6.31 -7.65 -2.85
C LYS A 147 4.92 -7.84 -2.25
N GLU A 148 4.31 -9.01 -2.45
CA GLU A 148 2.98 -9.32 -1.93
C GLU A 148 2.98 -9.36 -0.40
N MET A 149 3.97 -10.03 0.20
CA MET A 149 4.13 -10.10 1.65
C MET A 149 4.35 -8.71 2.28
N LEU A 150 5.21 -7.88 1.67
CA LEU A 150 5.42 -6.50 2.14
C LEU A 150 4.17 -5.65 1.98
N PHE A 151 3.39 -5.86 0.90
CA PHE A 151 2.13 -5.17 0.73
C PHE A 151 1.14 -5.52 1.83
N SER A 152 0.91 -6.80 2.11
CA SER A 152 -0.02 -7.21 3.18
C SER A 152 0.42 -6.65 4.52
N GLU A 153 1.71 -6.74 4.86
CA GLU A 153 2.22 -6.26 6.14
C GLU A 153 2.00 -4.76 6.34
N TYR A 154 2.28 -3.94 5.33
CA TYR A 154 2.07 -2.49 5.43
C TYR A 154 0.61 -2.11 5.28
N LYS A 155 -0.19 -2.88 4.53
CA LYS A 155 -1.62 -2.63 4.38
C LYS A 155 -2.36 -2.82 5.70
N ASP A 156 -1.97 -3.82 6.49
CA ASP A 156 -2.49 -4.03 7.85
C ASP A 156 -2.11 -2.90 8.81
N LYS A 157 -0.97 -2.24 8.55
CA LYS A 157 -0.48 -1.06 9.29
C LYS A 157 -0.94 0.27 8.67
N GLU A 158 -1.82 0.25 7.66
CA GLU A 158 -2.32 1.49 7.07
C GLU A 158 -3.06 2.32 8.13
N LYS A 159 -2.85 3.64 8.12
CA LYS A 159 -3.35 4.56 9.16
C LYS A 159 -2.74 4.34 10.54
N SER A 160 -1.58 3.70 10.64
CA SER A 160 -0.80 3.60 11.88
C SER A 160 0.50 4.41 11.81
N ILE A 161 1.14 4.56 12.96
CA ILE A 161 2.47 5.15 13.09
C ILE A 161 3.54 4.09 12.82
N ILE A 162 4.62 4.50 12.17
CA ILE A 162 5.79 3.65 11.91
C ILE A 162 7.07 4.45 12.12
N SER A 163 8.08 3.79 12.67
CA SER A 163 9.43 4.36 12.78
C SER A 163 10.23 4.03 11.52
N GLY A 164 10.96 5.01 10.99
CA GLY A 164 11.82 4.82 9.83
C GLY A 164 13.08 5.67 9.91
N VAL A 165 14.09 5.31 9.12
CA VAL A 165 15.36 6.05 9.03
C VAL A 165 15.43 6.77 7.69
N ILE A 166 15.70 8.07 7.72
CA ILE A 166 15.85 8.85 6.50
C ILE A 166 17.08 8.37 5.74
N GLN A 167 16.88 7.91 4.51
CA GLN A 167 17.94 7.33 3.70
C GLN A 167 18.50 8.33 2.69
N ARG A 168 17.63 9.04 1.96
CA ARG A 168 18.04 10.09 1.02
C ARG A 168 16.92 11.08 0.73
N TYR A 169 17.32 12.25 0.25
CA TYR A 169 16.44 13.32 -0.21
C TYR A 169 16.44 13.39 -1.73
N GLU A 170 15.27 13.39 -2.36
CA GLU A 170 15.08 13.68 -3.79
C GLU A 170 14.28 14.98 -3.95
N ARG A 171 14.19 15.53 -5.18
CA ARG A 171 13.63 16.88 -5.40
C ARG A 171 12.22 17.09 -4.79
N ASN A 172 11.36 16.05 -4.84
CA ASN A 172 9.95 16.15 -4.46
C ASN A 172 9.54 15.19 -3.32
N PHE A 173 10.42 14.30 -2.87
CA PHE A 173 10.10 13.35 -1.80
C PHE A 173 11.36 12.93 -1.05
N VAL A 174 11.18 12.54 0.21
CA VAL A 174 12.20 11.88 1.02
C VAL A 174 12.00 10.37 0.94
N ILE A 175 13.08 9.61 0.85
CA ILE A 175 13.04 8.15 0.97
C ILE A 175 13.43 7.74 2.39
N ILE A 176 12.57 6.92 2.97
CA ILE A 176 12.68 6.42 4.34
C ILE A 176 12.86 4.91 4.26
N ASN A 177 13.86 4.40 4.96
CA ASN A 177 14.07 2.98 5.18
C ASN A 177 13.25 2.53 6.40
N LEU A 178 12.39 1.54 6.20
CA LEU A 178 11.55 0.93 7.24
C LEU A 178 12.15 -0.38 7.81
N GLY A 179 13.32 -0.80 7.30
CA GLY A 179 14.01 -2.04 7.67
C GLY A 179 13.78 -3.14 6.64
N ASN A 180 12.54 -3.59 6.50
CA ASN A 180 12.10 -4.59 5.52
C ASN A 180 11.62 -4.00 4.19
N GLY A 181 11.54 -2.67 4.07
CA GLY A 181 11.06 -2.00 2.87
C GLY A 181 11.43 -0.52 2.83
N THR A 182 10.98 0.16 1.79
CA THR A 182 11.18 1.61 1.63
C THR A 182 9.84 2.32 1.49
N ALA A 183 9.78 3.53 2.03
CA ALA A 183 8.62 4.38 1.98
C ALA A 183 9.01 5.79 1.50
N THR A 184 8.02 6.51 1.01
CA THR A 184 8.22 7.87 0.48
C THR A 184 7.41 8.86 1.29
N LEU A 185 8.02 10.00 1.60
CA LEU A 185 7.37 11.15 2.21
C LEU A 185 7.31 12.29 1.17
N PRO A 186 6.17 12.48 0.50
CA PRO A 186 5.97 13.55 -0.49
C PRO A 186 6.13 14.94 0.14
N LYS A 187 6.50 15.94 -0.67
CA LYS A 187 6.70 17.32 -0.21
C LYS A 187 5.46 17.93 0.48
N GLU A 188 4.27 17.58 0.00
CA GLU A 188 2.98 18.05 0.54
C GLU A 188 2.69 17.45 1.94
N GLU A 189 3.31 16.32 2.24
CA GLU A 189 3.17 15.59 3.51
C GLU A 189 4.33 15.87 4.47
N GLN A 190 5.27 16.74 4.07
CA GLN A 190 6.38 17.22 4.90
C GLN A 190 5.97 18.46 5.68
N ILE A 191 6.49 18.58 6.90
CA ILE A 191 6.48 19.83 7.64
C ILE A 191 7.54 20.77 7.06
N GLU A 192 7.14 21.99 6.69
CA GLU A 192 7.98 22.98 5.97
C GLU A 192 9.29 23.34 6.69
N ASN A 193 9.26 23.44 8.02
CA ASN A 193 10.42 23.83 8.83
C ASN A 193 11.18 22.65 9.44
N GLU A 194 10.77 21.42 9.16
CA GLU A 194 11.38 20.21 9.73
C GLU A 194 12.60 19.77 8.92
N ARG A 195 13.68 19.36 9.60
CA ARG A 195 14.92 18.94 8.95
C ARG A 195 15.00 17.43 8.81
N TYR A 196 14.91 16.94 7.58
CA TYR A 196 15.03 15.53 7.25
C TYR A 196 16.49 15.14 6.97
N ASN A 197 17.32 15.06 8.01
CA ASN A 197 18.72 14.68 7.88
C ASN A 197 18.89 13.18 7.61
N ILE A 198 19.81 12.82 6.73
CA ILE A 198 20.14 11.43 6.43
C ILE A 198 20.66 10.72 7.70
N GLY A 199 20.17 9.50 7.94
CA GLY A 199 20.51 8.70 9.11
C GLY A 199 19.65 8.98 10.35
N THR A 200 18.85 10.04 10.34
CA THR A 200 17.93 10.33 11.46
C THR A 200 16.75 9.36 11.45
N ARG A 201 16.46 8.79 12.61
CA ARG A 201 15.26 7.98 12.86
C ARG A 201 14.13 8.91 13.30
N MET A 202 12.95 8.77 12.68
CA MET A 202 11.76 9.56 12.98
C MET A 202 10.51 8.69 12.90
N LYS A 203 9.43 9.13 13.54
CA LYS A 203 8.11 8.51 13.43
C LYS A 203 7.26 9.21 12.37
N PHE A 204 6.53 8.41 11.62
CA PHE A 204 5.70 8.84 10.50
C PHE A 204 4.32 8.18 10.59
N TYR A 205 3.30 8.85 10.06
CA TYR A 205 1.98 8.26 9.87
C TYR A 205 1.91 7.60 8.49
N ILE A 206 1.47 6.35 8.40
CA ILE A 206 1.22 5.67 7.14
C ILE A 206 -0.10 6.20 6.57
N LYS A 207 0.00 7.11 5.60
CA LYS A 207 -1.16 7.75 4.98
C LYS A 207 -1.90 6.77 4.08
N GLU A 208 -1.15 6.05 3.25
CA GLU A 208 -1.72 5.17 2.22
C GLU A 208 -0.71 4.09 1.83
N VAL A 209 -1.22 2.89 1.56
CA VAL A 209 -0.45 1.77 0.99
C VAL A 209 -1.17 1.22 -0.23
N TYR A 210 -0.47 1.21 -1.37
CA TYR A 210 -0.98 0.66 -2.64
C TYR A 210 0.12 -0.09 -3.42
N GLN A 211 -0.30 -0.91 -4.37
CA GLN A 211 0.59 -1.59 -5.30
C GLN A 211 0.62 -0.87 -6.65
N ASP A 212 1.81 -0.71 -7.20
CA ASP A 212 2.03 -0.24 -8.57
C ASP A 212 2.87 -1.28 -9.34
N ILE A 213 3.05 -1.10 -10.65
CA ILE A 213 3.85 -1.97 -11.55
C ILE A 213 5.26 -2.18 -10.99
N ARG A 214 5.80 -1.19 -10.26
CA ARG A 214 7.14 -1.24 -9.66
C ARG A 214 7.18 -1.96 -8.30
N GLY A 215 6.03 -2.23 -7.67
CA GLY A 215 5.90 -2.89 -6.37
C GLY A 215 5.09 -2.07 -5.37
N THR A 216 5.18 -2.46 -4.09
CA THR A 216 4.50 -1.81 -2.96
C THR A 216 5.00 -0.39 -2.75
N LYS A 217 4.05 0.55 -2.66
CA LYS A 217 4.30 1.95 -2.36
C LYS A 217 3.66 2.29 -1.01
N VAL A 218 4.49 2.75 -0.08
CA VAL A 218 4.06 3.23 1.23
C VAL A 218 4.25 4.75 1.25
N ILE A 219 3.13 5.48 1.32
CA ILE A 219 3.13 6.94 1.45
C ILE A 219 3.05 7.28 2.94
N LEU A 220 4.05 8.04 3.39
CA LEU A 220 4.13 8.54 4.76
C LEU A 220 3.67 9.98 4.84
N SER A 221 3.28 10.39 6.06
CA SER A 221 2.94 11.76 6.40
C SER A 221 3.51 12.19 7.74
N ARG A 222 3.98 13.44 7.77
CA ARG A 222 4.32 14.18 8.99
C ARG A 222 3.28 15.26 9.33
N THR A 223 2.48 15.69 8.35
CA THR A 223 1.49 16.77 8.50
C THR A 223 0.13 16.29 9.02
N ASN A 224 -0.19 15.00 8.86
CA ASN A 224 -1.49 14.46 9.23
C ASN A 224 -1.78 14.59 10.76
N PRO A 225 -2.95 15.10 11.20
CA PRO A 225 -3.31 15.20 12.62
C PRO A 225 -3.28 13.87 13.38
N GLU A 226 -3.58 12.75 12.71
CA GLU A 226 -3.58 11.42 13.33
C GLU A 226 -2.19 11.00 13.84
N LEU A 227 -1.11 11.56 13.26
CA LEU A 227 0.25 11.37 13.80
C LEU A 227 0.32 11.82 15.27
N VAL A 228 -0.21 13.00 15.58
CA VAL A 228 -0.19 13.56 16.94
C VAL A 228 -0.99 12.69 17.88
N LYS A 229 -2.21 12.29 17.47
CA LYS A 229 -3.08 11.41 18.25
C LYS A 229 -2.39 10.08 18.61
N GLN A 230 -1.70 9.47 17.66
CA GLN A 230 -0.99 8.21 17.88
C GLN A 230 0.29 8.38 18.70
N LEU A 231 1.00 9.51 18.55
CA LEU A 231 2.12 9.83 19.45
C LEU A 231 1.66 9.96 20.90
N PHE A 232 0.53 10.64 21.14
CA PHE A 232 -0.08 10.70 22.47
C PHE A 232 -0.50 9.32 22.98
N ALA A 233 -1.10 8.47 22.14
CA ALA A 233 -1.47 7.11 22.53
C ALA A 233 -0.25 6.23 22.88
N LEU A 234 0.91 6.45 22.25
CA LEU A 234 2.15 5.76 22.60
C LEU A 234 2.77 6.26 23.92
N GLU A 235 2.70 7.56 24.18
CA GLU A 235 3.36 8.20 25.32
C GLU A 235 2.50 8.24 26.61
N VAL A 236 1.17 8.26 26.46
CA VAL A 236 0.20 8.44 27.56
C VAL A 236 -0.62 7.15 27.75
N PRO A 237 -0.33 6.34 28.79
CA PRO A 237 -1.06 5.10 29.08
C PRO A 237 -2.57 5.30 29.28
N GLU A 238 -2.98 6.44 29.82
CA GLU A 238 -4.39 6.75 30.03
C GLU A 238 -5.15 6.88 28.70
N ILE A 239 -4.47 7.31 27.62
CA ILE A 239 -5.06 7.38 26.28
C ILE A 239 -5.12 6.00 25.64
N SER A 240 -4.06 5.20 25.73
CA SER A 240 -4.04 3.85 25.14
C SER A 240 -5.04 2.90 25.81
N ASN A 241 -5.28 3.07 27.11
CA ASN A 241 -6.30 2.31 27.86
C ASN A 241 -7.72 2.87 27.69
N GLY A 242 -7.91 3.96 26.94
CA GLY A 242 -9.22 4.57 26.70
C GLY A 242 -9.83 5.29 27.90
N ILE A 243 -9.03 5.59 28.93
CA ILE A 243 -9.45 6.32 30.14
C ILE A 243 -9.56 7.82 29.83
N VAL A 244 -8.59 8.34 29.06
CA VAL A 244 -8.61 9.70 28.51
C VAL A 244 -8.84 9.59 27.00
N ILE A 245 -9.86 10.28 26.51
CA ILE A 245 -10.29 10.22 25.11
C ILE A 245 -9.94 11.56 24.44
N ILE A 246 -9.20 11.49 23.32
CA ILE A 246 -9.00 12.65 22.44
C ILE A 246 -10.30 12.85 21.63
N LYS A 247 -11.06 13.89 21.95
CA LYS A 247 -12.35 14.21 21.33
C LYS A 247 -12.20 14.92 19.99
N SER A 248 -11.24 15.82 19.88
CA SER A 248 -11.00 16.60 18.67
C SER A 248 -9.55 17.06 18.59
N ILE A 249 -9.06 17.27 17.37
CA ILE A 249 -7.72 17.80 17.11
C ILE A 249 -7.76 18.76 15.93
N ALA A 250 -7.14 19.93 16.11
CA ALA A 250 -6.94 20.92 15.07
C ALA A 250 -5.45 21.21 14.95
N ARG A 251 -4.89 21.00 13.76
CA ARG A 251 -3.45 21.06 13.53
C ARG A 251 -3.08 22.01 12.40
N GLU A 252 -2.10 22.86 12.67
CA GLU A 252 -1.28 23.54 11.68
C GLU A 252 0.14 23.00 11.83
N ALA A 253 0.48 21.98 11.04
CA ALA A 253 1.68 21.16 11.22
C ALA A 253 2.98 21.98 11.23
N GLY A 254 3.88 21.67 12.16
CA GLY A 254 5.13 22.38 12.40
C GLY A 254 4.99 23.75 13.05
N LYS A 255 3.77 24.18 13.38
CA LYS A 255 3.51 25.47 14.04
C LYS A 255 2.78 25.27 15.35
N ARG A 256 1.53 24.83 15.29
CA ARG A 256 0.68 24.69 16.48
C ARG A 256 -0.44 23.67 16.28
N THR A 257 -0.68 22.86 17.30
CA THR A 257 -1.83 21.96 17.40
C THR A 257 -2.63 22.30 18.64
N LYS A 258 -3.96 22.29 18.52
CA LYS A 258 -4.88 22.25 19.65
C LYS A 258 -5.51 20.87 19.71
N MET A 259 -5.55 20.28 20.89
CA MET A 259 -6.11 18.94 21.12
C MET A 259 -7.06 18.99 22.31
N ALA A 260 -8.30 18.55 22.09
CA ALA A 260 -9.33 18.49 23.11
C ALA A 260 -9.41 17.08 23.70
N VAL A 261 -9.26 16.97 25.02
CA VAL A 261 -9.26 15.71 25.77
C VAL A 261 -10.39 15.68 26.78
N TYR A 262 -10.90 14.48 27.05
CA TYR A 262 -12.01 14.24 27.98
C TYR A 262 -11.76 12.96 28.77
N THR A 263 -12.26 12.89 30.00
CA THR A 263 -12.39 11.64 30.75
C THR A 263 -13.72 11.63 31.49
N ASN A 264 -14.27 10.44 31.72
CA ASN A 264 -15.45 10.24 32.54
C ASN A 264 -15.10 9.84 33.99
N GLN A 265 -13.81 9.74 34.33
CA GLN A 265 -13.35 9.37 35.66
C GLN A 265 -13.05 10.62 36.48
N GLU A 266 -13.84 10.87 37.52
CA GLU A 266 -13.71 12.06 38.37
C GLU A 266 -12.32 12.21 39.03
N ASN A 267 -11.62 11.10 39.25
CA ASN A 267 -10.31 11.09 39.91
C ASN A 267 -9.13 11.28 38.95
N ILE A 268 -9.38 11.56 37.67
CA ILE A 268 -8.35 11.68 36.65
C ILE A 268 -8.44 13.06 36.00
N ASP A 269 -7.32 13.77 36.01
CA ASP A 269 -7.16 15.01 35.25
C ASP A 269 -6.70 14.66 33.81
N PRO A 270 -7.55 14.85 32.79
CA PRO A 270 -7.21 14.50 31.42
C PRO A 270 -6.07 15.37 30.86
N ILE A 271 -5.97 16.64 31.28
CA ILE A 271 -4.87 17.52 30.85
C ILE A 271 -3.58 17.08 31.53
N GLY A 272 -3.61 16.90 32.85
CA GLY A 272 -2.47 16.47 33.66
C GLY A 272 -1.87 15.14 33.19
N SER A 273 -2.69 14.15 32.86
CA SER A 273 -2.25 12.88 32.29
C SER A 273 -1.51 13.05 30.96
N CYS A 274 -1.95 13.96 30.10
CA CYS A 274 -1.30 14.20 28.81
C CYS A 274 -0.01 15.02 28.92
N VAL A 275 0.02 16.00 29.83
CA VAL A 275 1.20 16.85 30.06
C VAL A 275 2.30 16.06 30.77
N GLY A 276 1.93 15.22 31.73
CA GLY A 276 2.85 14.47 32.58
C GLY A 276 3.57 15.35 33.59
N GLN A 277 4.36 14.73 34.48
CA GLN A 277 5.09 15.47 35.50
C GLN A 277 6.01 16.52 34.88
N ARG A 278 5.83 17.80 35.26
CA ARG A 278 6.59 18.94 34.73
C ARG A 278 6.60 19.04 33.19
N GLY A 279 5.59 18.50 32.51
CA GLY A 279 5.50 18.56 31.05
C GLY A 279 6.37 17.55 30.29
N ILE A 280 6.96 16.55 30.96
CA ILE A 280 7.88 15.60 30.30
C ILE A 280 7.24 14.92 29.08
N ARG A 281 6.00 14.44 29.19
CA ARG A 281 5.31 13.72 28.10
C ARG A 281 5.03 14.64 26.91
N ILE A 282 4.41 15.79 27.16
CA ILE A 282 4.10 16.76 26.09
C ILE A 282 5.36 17.32 25.42
N ASN A 283 6.43 17.53 26.18
CA ASN A 283 7.71 18.02 25.64
C ASN A 283 8.35 16.96 24.73
N SER A 284 8.33 15.68 25.12
CA SER A 284 8.84 14.59 24.27
C SER A 284 8.10 14.50 22.93
N ILE A 285 6.77 14.63 22.96
CA ILE A 285 5.96 14.64 21.73
C ILE A 285 6.25 15.91 20.90
N THR A 286 6.40 17.06 21.55
CA THR A 286 6.75 18.33 20.88
C THR A 286 8.11 18.24 20.17
N GLU A 287 9.09 17.60 20.79
CA GLU A 287 10.41 17.33 20.20
C GLU A 287 10.31 16.38 19.00
N GLU A 288 9.53 15.30 19.10
CA GLU A 288 9.25 14.38 17.98
C GLU A 288 8.51 15.09 16.82
N LEU A 289 7.81 16.19 17.08
CA LEU A 289 7.14 17.04 16.09
C LEU A 289 7.98 18.24 15.61
N GLY A 290 9.28 18.27 15.93
CA GLY A 290 10.18 19.32 15.47
C GLY A 290 9.92 20.69 16.11
N GLY A 291 9.39 20.71 17.34
CA GLY A 291 9.10 21.95 18.08
C GLY A 291 7.70 22.54 17.82
N GLU A 292 6.80 21.77 17.21
CA GLU A 292 5.39 22.16 17.06
C GLU A 292 4.74 22.40 18.43
N LYS A 293 4.15 23.58 18.66
CA LYS A 293 3.50 23.88 19.95
C LYS A 293 2.19 23.12 20.09
N ILE A 294 1.97 22.45 21.21
CA ILE A 294 0.73 21.71 21.46
C ILE A 294 -0.02 22.35 22.63
N ASP A 295 -1.25 22.77 22.40
CA ASP A 295 -2.18 23.15 23.45
C ASP A 295 -3.11 21.96 23.72
N ILE A 296 -3.13 21.50 24.96
CA ILE A 296 -4.08 20.49 25.43
C ILE A 296 -5.17 21.21 26.20
N ILE A 297 -6.41 21.03 25.78
CA ILE A 297 -7.57 21.66 26.40
C ILE A 297 -8.56 20.60 26.85
N GLU A 298 -9.30 20.90 27.90
CA GLU A 298 -10.41 20.07 28.34
C GLU A 298 -11.62 20.30 27.44
N TYR A 299 -12.15 19.20 26.91
CA TYR A 299 -13.40 19.18 26.16
C TYR A 299 -14.57 19.39 27.11
N GLN A 300 -15.50 20.26 26.71
CA GLN A 300 -16.75 20.50 27.42
C GLN A 300 -17.93 20.10 26.54
N GLU A 301 -18.98 19.57 27.16
CA GLU A 301 -20.22 19.23 26.46
C GLU A 301 -21.00 20.48 26.06
N ASP A 302 -21.02 21.49 26.93
CA ASP A 302 -21.54 22.80 26.58
C ASP A 302 -20.63 23.49 25.57
N ILE A 303 -21.22 23.94 24.46
CA ILE A 303 -20.47 24.49 23.35
C ILE A 303 -19.87 25.86 23.65
N LYS A 304 -20.51 26.68 24.49
CA LYS A 304 -19.96 27.99 24.85
C LYS A 304 -18.71 27.79 25.69
N ASP A 305 -18.78 26.91 26.69
CA ASP A 305 -17.64 26.55 27.53
C ASP A 305 -16.51 25.92 26.70
N PHE A 306 -16.85 25.07 25.73
CA PHE A 306 -15.86 24.48 24.85
C PHE A 306 -15.20 25.51 23.93
N ILE A 307 -15.95 26.49 23.41
CA ILE A 307 -15.41 27.62 22.63
C ILE A 307 -14.47 28.46 23.49
N ILE A 308 -14.87 28.81 24.72
CA ILE A 308 -14.02 29.54 25.68
C ILE A 308 -12.69 28.80 25.89
N ASN A 309 -12.74 27.50 26.22
CA ASN A 309 -11.55 26.68 26.44
C ASN A 309 -10.68 26.59 25.18
N SER A 310 -11.30 26.52 23.99
CA SER A 310 -10.56 26.41 22.73
C SER A 310 -9.72 27.65 22.39
N LEU A 311 -10.06 28.80 22.93
CA LEU A 311 -9.37 30.08 22.70
C LEU A 311 -8.22 30.33 23.68
N LEU A 312 -7.99 29.45 24.66
CA LEU A 312 -6.82 29.50 25.54
C LEU A 312 -5.53 29.69 24.73
N PRO A 313 -4.62 30.59 25.15
CA PRO A 313 -4.53 31.21 26.48
C PRO A 313 -5.32 32.53 26.65
N ALA A 314 -6.11 32.97 25.66
CA ALA A 314 -6.91 34.19 25.81
C ALA A 314 -8.04 33.96 26.82
N LYS A 315 -8.23 34.93 27.72
CA LYS A 315 -9.39 34.94 28.61
C LYS A 315 -10.58 35.52 27.86
N ILE A 316 -11.69 34.80 27.91
CA ILE A 316 -12.91 35.12 27.17
C ILE A 316 -14.01 35.41 28.18
N ASP A 317 -14.68 36.54 28.02
CA ASP A 317 -15.72 36.98 28.96
C ASP A 317 -17.05 36.31 28.66
N ASN A 318 -17.40 36.17 27.38
CA ASN A 318 -18.67 35.58 26.97
C ASN A 318 -18.65 35.07 25.52
N VAL A 319 -19.56 34.13 25.25
CA VAL A 319 -19.81 33.57 23.91
C VAL A 319 -21.31 33.64 23.60
N ILE A 320 -21.63 34.31 22.50
CA ILE A 320 -22.99 34.44 21.97
C ILE A 320 -23.14 33.49 20.80
N ILE A 321 -24.12 32.60 20.87
CA ILE A 321 -24.48 31.75 19.74
C ILE A 321 -25.33 32.58 18.78
N VAL A 322 -24.79 32.85 17.59
CA VAL A 322 -25.45 33.68 16.58
C VAL A 322 -26.41 32.83 15.75
N ASP A 323 -25.96 31.65 15.31
CA ASP A 323 -26.76 30.72 14.53
C ASP A 323 -26.33 29.28 14.86
N GLU A 324 -27.19 28.54 15.55
CA GLU A 324 -26.91 27.16 15.96
C GLU A 324 -26.89 26.20 14.76
N LYS A 325 -27.74 26.42 13.74
CA LYS A 325 -27.81 25.55 12.56
C LYS A 325 -26.57 25.69 11.69
N LYS A 326 -26.06 26.92 11.56
CA LYS A 326 -24.81 27.20 10.82
C LYS A 326 -23.55 27.03 11.67
N LYS A 327 -23.71 26.76 12.96
CA LYS A 327 -22.60 26.68 13.93
C LYS A 327 -21.75 27.96 13.95
N GLU A 328 -22.41 29.10 14.07
CA GLU A 328 -21.76 30.42 14.16
C GLU A 328 -21.85 30.98 15.59
N ALA A 329 -20.71 31.41 16.12
CA ALA A 329 -20.59 32.02 17.43
C ALA A 329 -19.79 33.32 17.36
N GLU A 330 -20.17 34.26 18.21
CA GLU A 330 -19.49 35.53 18.41
C GLU A 330 -18.92 35.57 19.82
N VAL A 331 -17.64 35.96 19.90
CA VAL A 331 -16.87 35.96 21.13
C VAL A 331 -16.46 37.38 21.44
N LYS A 332 -16.91 37.88 22.59
CA LYS A 332 -16.55 39.21 23.07
C LYS A 332 -15.38 39.10 24.02
N VAL A 333 -14.39 39.95 23.79
CA VAL A 333 -13.14 39.97 24.57
C VAL A 333 -12.70 41.41 24.81
N ASP A 334 -12.11 41.62 25.97
CA ASP A 334 -11.36 42.84 26.27
C ASP A 334 -10.32 43.16 25.19
N GLN A 335 -10.05 44.47 25.00
CA GLN A 335 -9.01 44.94 24.05
C GLN A 335 -7.64 44.30 24.30
N THR A 336 -7.31 44.01 25.57
CA THR A 336 -6.03 43.38 25.95
C THR A 336 -5.95 41.90 25.52
N GLN A 337 -7.10 41.21 25.49
CA GLN A 337 -7.21 39.80 25.11
C GLN A 337 -7.46 39.61 23.62
N PHE A 338 -7.98 40.61 22.91
CA PHE A 338 -8.32 40.54 21.49
C PHE A 338 -7.20 40.00 20.60
N SER A 339 -5.99 40.57 20.74
CA SER A 339 -4.82 40.15 19.96
C SER A 339 -4.42 38.70 20.26
N LEU A 340 -4.55 38.27 21.53
CA LEU A 340 -4.24 36.92 21.97
C LEU A 340 -5.28 35.91 21.46
N ALA A 341 -6.57 36.29 21.50
CA ALA A 341 -7.69 35.47 21.06
C ALA A 341 -7.62 35.20 19.54
N ILE A 342 -7.30 36.22 18.74
CA ILE A 342 -7.05 36.05 17.30
C ILE A 342 -5.77 35.24 17.07
N GLY A 343 -4.71 35.59 17.77
CA GLY A 343 -3.37 35.02 17.61
C GLY A 343 -2.67 35.50 16.33
N LYS A 344 -1.37 35.18 16.21
CA LYS A 344 -0.55 35.58 15.05
C LYS A 344 -1.19 35.09 13.74
N GLN A 345 -1.50 36.01 12.83
CA GLN A 345 -2.17 35.72 11.54
C GLN A 345 -3.50 34.94 11.68
N GLY A 346 -4.23 35.15 12.79
CA GLY A 346 -5.49 34.46 13.05
C GLY A 346 -5.34 32.98 13.39
N GLN A 347 -4.13 32.51 13.72
CA GLN A 347 -3.87 31.10 13.99
C GLN A 347 -4.70 30.56 15.15
N ASN A 348 -4.85 31.32 16.25
CA ASN A 348 -5.53 30.82 17.44
C ASN A 348 -7.02 30.62 17.18
N VAL A 349 -7.70 31.64 16.64
CA VAL A 349 -9.13 31.56 16.28
C VAL A 349 -9.41 30.52 15.19
N ARG A 350 -8.51 30.35 14.22
CA ARG A 350 -8.66 29.35 13.16
C ARG A 350 -8.51 27.92 13.69
N LEU A 351 -7.56 27.67 14.60
CA LEU A 351 -7.42 26.38 15.27
C LEU A 351 -8.62 26.10 16.19
N ALA A 352 -9.07 27.09 16.97
CA ALA A 352 -10.27 26.99 17.80
C ALA A 352 -11.52 26.65 16.97
N SER A 353 -11.70 27.33 15.83
CA SER A 353 -12.83 27.08 14.93
C SER A 353 -12.79 25.66 14.35
N LYS A 354 -11.61 25.20 13.91
CA LYS A 354 -11.43 23.81 13.43
C LYS A 354 -11.68 22.77 14.53
N LEU A 355 -11.25 23.06 15.75
CA LEU A 355 -11.33 22.14 16.89
C LEU A 355 -12.76 21.94 17.37
N THR A 356 -13.51 23.04 17.46
CA THR A 356 -14.93 23.04 17.89
C THR A 356 -15.87 22.66 16.74
N GLY A 357 -15.45 22.88 15.49
CA GLY A 357 -16.32 22.77 14.32
C GLY A 357 -17.31 23.93 14.19
N TRP A 358 -17.06 25.03 14.90
CA TRP A 358 -17.85 26.26 14.86
C TRP A 358 -17.06 27.38 14.19
N LYS A 359 -17.76 28.25 13.47
CA LYS A 359 -17.18 29.50 12.98
C LYS A 359 -17.20 30.51 14.10
N ILE A 360 -16.01 30.91 14.55
CA ILE A 360 -15.82 31.82 15.68
C ILE A 360 -15.42 33.20 15.15
N ASN A 361 -16.26 34.19 15.41
CA ASN A 361 -15.93 35.60 15.17
C ASN A 361 -15.53 36.25 16.51
N ILE A 362 -14.44 37.02 16.50
CA ILE A 362 -13.96 37.72 17.70
C ILE A 362 -14.22 39.20 17.49
N ASP A 363 -14.94 39.81 18.42
CA ASP A 363 -15.27 41.24 18.39
C ASP A 363 -14.70 41.98 19.61
N GLN A 364 -14.35 43.25 19.42
CA GLN A 364 -13.97 44.17 20.49
C GLN A 364 -15.21 44.89 20.98
N GLY A 365 -15.73 44.51 22.15
CA GLY A 365 -16.87 45.21 22.72
C GLY A 365 -16.90 45.07 24.24
N GLU A 366 -17.08 46.21 24.91
CA GLU A 366 -17.51 46.21 26.32
C GLU A 366 -18.96 45.73 26.39
N PHE A 367 -19.28 44.97 27.44
CA PHE A 367 -20.67 44.80 27.85
C PHE A 367 -21.15 46.14 28.38
N MET A 368 -22.04 46.82 27.65
CA MET A 368 -22.98 47.72 28.31
C MET A 368 -23.97 46.82 29.06
N GLU A 369 -23.94 46.88 30.40
CA GLU A 369 -24.82 46.14 31.31
C GLU A 369 -26.30 46.18 30.93
#